data_AF-A0A7X2SY39-F1
#
_entry.id   AF-A0A7X2SY39-F1
#
_cell.length_a   1.000
_cell.length_b   1.000
_cell.length_c   1.000
_cell.angle_alpha   90.00
_cell.angle_beta   90.00
_cell.angle_gamma   90.00
#
_symmetry.space_group_name_H-M   'P 1'
#
loop_
_entity.id
_entity.type
_entity.pdbx_description
1 polymer ?
#
loop_
_entity_poly.entity_id
_entity_poly.type
_entity_poly.pdbx_seq_one_letter_code
_entity_poly.pdbx_strand_id
1 'polypeptide(L)'
;EERRLWLLALIYFCVVMGQYALTFWLPTLVRNSGVSEPLHIGLLTSLPYLCAIIFMLLAGRSGDRYRERRWHLIVPMLIGLTGLTLATLLSHSVSLSLLSLCIAAAGILSASSLFWMLPTNLLGGVSAAAGIAAVNCIANLAGFFSPWLIGTITTATGTPASGMYFIAAVLLGGALCVLRIRAADVNR
;
A
#
# COMPACT_ATOMS: atom_id res chain seq x y z
N GLU A 1 -4.45 25.88 2.18
CA GLU A 1 -3.52 24.75 2.39
C GLU A 1 -4.20 23.51 2.96
N GLU A 2 -5.23 23.67 3.82
CA GLU A 2 -5.95 22.57 4.47
C GLU A 2 -6.50 21.49 3.51
N ARG A 3 -7.11 21.87 2.38
CA ARG A 3 -7.59 20.89 1.38
C ARG A 3 -6.48 19.98 0.84
N ARG A 4 -5.26 20.50 0.67
CA ARG A 4 -4.11 19.69 0.20
C ARG A 4 -3.67 18.70 1.28
N LEU A 5 -3.68 19.15 2.54
CA LEU A 5 -3.35 18.33 3.70
C LEU A 5 -4.35 17.18 3.91
N TRP A 6 -5.66 17.45 3.79
CA TRP A 6 -6.68 16.39 3.84
C TRP A 6 -6.56 15.39 2.68
N LEU A 7 -6.25 15.85 1.48
CA LEU A 7 -6.00 14.95 0.34
C LEU A 7 -4.76 14.08 0.56
N LEU A 8 -3.66 14.66 1.04
CA LEU A 8 -2.45 13.92 1.41
C LEU A 8 -2.74 12.90 2.52
N ALA A 9 -3.47 13.29 3.56
CA ALA A 9 -3.88 12.41 4.64
C ALA A 9 -4.70 11.22 4.11
N LEU A 10 -5.67 11.48 3.22
CA LEU A 10 -6.52 10.44 2.63
C LEU A 10 -5.73 9.48 1.73
N ILE A 11 -4.79 9.99 0.92
CA ILE A 11 -3.92 9.15 0.08
C ILE A 11 -3.03 8.28 0.96
N TYR A 12 -2.37 8.86 1.97
CA TYR A 12 -1.50 8.11 2.87
C TYR A 12 -2.28 7.09 3.69
N PHE A 13 -3.49 7.46 4.16
CA PHE A 13 -4.41 6.53 4.81
C PHE A 13 -4.68 5.30 3.93
N CYS A 14 -4.95 5.47 2.64
CA CYS A 14 -5.17 4.36 1.72
C CYS A 14 -3.94 3.44 1.59
N VAL A 15 -2.73 4.03 1.49
CA VAL A 15 -1.48 3.27 1.40
C VAL A 15 -1.20 2.50 2.68
N VAL A 16 -1.31 3.17 3.83
CA VAL A 16 -1.05 2.58 5.14
C VAL A 16 -2.09 1.50 5.47
N MET A 17 -3.34 1.68 5.05
CA MET A 17 -4.37 0.65 5.15
C MET A 17 -3.98 -0.63 4.39
N GLY A 18 -3.46 -0.48 3.16
CA GLY A 18 -2.95 -1.59 2.35
C GLY A 18 -1.68 -2.22 2.96
N GLN A 19 -0.81 -1.41 3.55
CA GLN A 19 0.40 -1.88 4.22
C GLN A 19 0.05 -2.76 5.43
N TYR A 20 -0.84 -2.28 6.31
CA TYR A 20 -1.31 -3.07 7.45
C TYR A 20 -2.06 -4.33 7.02
N ALA A 21 -2.88 -4.22 5.98
CA ALA A 21 -3.56 -5.38 5.42
C ALA A 21 -2.58 -6.47 4.98
N LEU A 22 -1.52 -6.10 4.24
CA LEU A 22 -0.45 -7.03 3.91
C LEU A 22 0.20 -7.59 5.18
N THR A 23 0.62 -6.75 6.12
CA THR A 23 1.30 -7.22 7.33
C THR A 23 0.47 -8.23 8.13
N PHE A 24 -0.84 -8.02 8.26
CA PHE A 24 -1.73 -8.92 9.01
C PHE A 24 -2.19 -10.15 8.22
N TRP A 25 -2.49 -10.01 6.92
CA TRP A 25 -3.04 -11.11 6.12
C TRP A 25 -2.03 -11.92 5.34
N LEU A 26 -0.83 -11.40 5.07
CA LEU A 26 0.18 -12.09 4.29
C LEU A 26 0.59 -13.44 4.92
N PRO A 27 0.81 -13.57 6.25
CA PRO A 27 1.06 -14.87 6.87
C PRO A 27 -0.13 -15.84 6.72
N THR A 28 -1.35 -15.33 6.88
CA THR A 28 -2.59 -16.11 6.78
C THR A 28 -2.81 -16.62 5.35
N LEU A 29 -2.52 -15.80 4.34
CA LEU A 29 -2.58 -16.20 2.94
C LEU A 29 -1.58 -17.31 2.62
N VAL A 30 -0.33 -17.16 3.07
CA VAL A 30 0.71 -18.18 2.87
C VAL A 30 0.31 -19.49 3.55
N ARG A 31 -0.25 -19.43 4.76
CA ARG A 31 -0.79 -20.59 5.47
C ARG A 31 -1.95 -21.26 4.69
N ASN A 32 -2.90 -20.47 4.20
CA ASN A 32 -4.04 -20.96 3.43
C ASN A 32 -3.63 -21.56 2.08
N SER A 33 -2.43 -21.24 1.59
CA SER A 33 -1.89 -21.81 0.34
C SER A 33 -1.50 -23.29 0.49
N GLY A 34 -1.43 -23.81 1.73
CA GLY A 34 -1.09 -25.21 2.01
C GLY A 34 0.19 -25.41 2.82
N VAL A 35 0.83 -24.33 3.30
CA VAL A 35 2.02 -24.41 4.15
C VAL A 35 1.60 -24.47 5.62
N SER A 36 1.80 -25.61 6.25
CA SER A 36 1.39 -25.88 7.64
C SER A 36 2.49 -25.60 8.67
N GLU A 37 3.76 -25.53 8.26
CA GLU A 37 4.88 -25.28 9.16
C GLU A 37 5.14 -23.79 9.42
N PRO A 38 5.13 -23.32 10.67
CA PRO A 38 5.38 -21.91 11.02
C PRO A 38 6.73 -21.37 10.54
N LEU A 39 7.79 -22.20 10.59
CA LEU A 39 9.12 -21.83 10.12
C LEU A 39 9.12 -21.55 8.61
N HIS A 40 8.47 -22.41 7.84
CA HIS A 40 8.33 -22.22 6.40
C HIS A 40 7.49 -20.97 6.07
N ILE A 41 6.41 -20.70 6.80
CA ILE A 41 5.63 -19.46 6.63
C ILE A 41 6.52 -18.23 6.88
N GLY A 42 7.33 -18.22 7.94
CA GLY A 42 8.26 -17.11 8.22
C GLY A 42 9.27 -16.89 7.09
N LEU A 43 9.91 -17.96 6.63
CA LEU A 43 10.86 -17.93 5.50
C LEU A 43 10.19 -17.43 4.21
N LEU A 44 9.00 -17.93 3.91
CA LEU A 44 8.25 -17.57 2.69
C LEU A 44 7.73 -16.13 2.74
N THR A 45 7.30 -15.65 3.91
CA THR A 45 6.84 -14.26 4.07
C THR A 45 8.00 -13.26 4.03
N SER A 46 9.24 -13.67 4.30
CA SER A 46 10.42 -12.82 4.12
C SER A 46 10.69 -12.47 2.64
N LEU A 47 10.33 -13.36 1.71
CA LEU A 47 10.57 -13.19 0.28
C LEU A 47 9.85 -11.96 -0.31
N PRO A 48 8.53 -11.77 -0.09
CA PRO A 48 7.83 -10.55 -0.50
C PRO A 48 8.45 -9.26 0.03
N TYR A 49 8.90 -9.24 1.30
CA TYR A 49 9.54 -8.06 1.87
C TYR A 49 10.90 -7.78 1.22
N LEU A 50 11.71 -8.81 0.95
CA LEU A 50 12.98 -8.66 0.23
C LEU A 50 12.76 -8.12 -1.19
N CYS A 51 11.80 -8.69 -1.93
CA CYS A 51 11.41 -8.19 -3.25
C CYS A 51 10.93 -6.73 -3.17
N ALA A 52 10.16 -6.40 -2.13
CA ALA A 52 9.68 -5.05 -1.92
C ALA A 52 10.79 -4.05 -1.63
N ILE A 53 11.81 -4.42 -0.85
CA ILE A 53 12.99 -3.58 -0.60
C ILE A 53 13.71 -3.26 -1.91
N ILE A 54 13.94 -4.27 -2.76
CA ILE A 54 14.62 -4.09 -4.05
C ILE A 54 13.80 -3.16 -4.95
N PHE A 55 12.49 -3.42 -5.08
CA PHE A 55 11.61 -2.61 -5.91
C PHE A 55 11.48 -1.17 -5.38
N MET A 56 11.41 -0.99 -4.07
CA MET A 56 11.38 0.32 -3.41
C MET A 56 12.61 1.15 -3.74
N LEU A 57 13.80 0.55 -3.71
CA LEU A 57 15.04 1.23 -4.08
C LEU A 57 15.09 1.60 -5.56
N LEU A 58 14.60 0.73 -6.43
CA LEU A 58 14.52 0.99 -7.88
C LEU A 58 13.50 2.09 -8.19
N ALA A 59 12.32 2.02 -7.59
CA ALA A 59 11.25 2.99 -7.76
C ALA A 59 11.63 4.37 -7.19
N GLY A 60 12.35 4.42 -6.06
CA GLY A 60 12.96 5.63 -5.50
C GLY A 60 13.95 6.28 -6.47
N ARG A 61 14.93 5.50 -6.95
CA ARG A 61 15.91 5.99 -7.93
C ARG A 61 15.28 6.47 -9.23
N SER A 62 14.26 5.75 -9.72
CA SER A 62 13.51 6.15 -10.90
C SER A 62 12.75 7.45 -10.65
N GLY A 63 12.10 7.59 -9.50
CA GLY A 63 11.35 8.79 -9.11
C GLY A 63 12.23 10.03 -9.05
N ASP A 64 13.44 9.90 -8.50
CA ASP A 64 14.43 10.97 -8.44
C ASP A 64 14.95 11.36 -9.83
N ARG A 65 15.17 10.38 -10.72
CA ARG A 65 15.72 10.61 -12.06
C ARG A 65 14.72 11.27 -13.01
N TYR A 66 13.46 10.82 -13.01
CA TYR A 66 12.45 11.32 -13.95
C TYR A 66 11.71 12.54 -13.42
N ARG A 67 11.77 12.84 -12.12
CA ARG A 67 11.04 13.95 -11.44
C ARG A 67 9.52 13.90 -11.63
N GLU A 68 8.97 12.82 -12.21
CA GLU A 68 7.54 12.57 -12.39
C GLU A 68 6.95 11.90 -11.15
N ARG A 69 6.97 12.63 -10.03
CA ARG A 69 6.61 12.09 -8.70
C ARG A 69 5.16 11.59 -8.62
N ARG A 70 4.26 12.16 -9.43
CA ARG A 70 2.83 11.76 -9.48
C ARG A 70 2.65 10.35 -10.04
N TRP A 71 3.29 10.03 -11.16
CA TRP A 71 3.22 8.70 -11.77
C TRP A 71 3.95 7.65 -10.94
N HIS A 72 5.06 8.04 -10.32
CA HIS A 72 5.80 7.17 -9.42
C HIS A 72 5.04 6.82 -8.13
N LEU A 73 3.95 7.50 -7.79
CA LEU A 73 3.06 7.08 -6.70
C LEU A 73 1.88 6.23 -7.19
N ILE A 74 1.31 6.58 -8.35
CA ILE A 74 0.18 5.86 -8.94
C ILE A 74 0.59 4.46 -9.37
N VAL A 75 1.73 4.31 -10.04
CA VAL A 75 2.19 3.01 -10.58
C VAL A 75 2.37 1.98 -9.45
N PRO A 76 3.06 2.26 -8.34
CA PRO A 76 3.17 1.31 -7.24
C PRO A 76 1.84 1.00 -6.56
N MET A 77 0.92 1.97 -6.43
CA MET A 77 -0.43 1.71 -5.92
C MET A 77 -1.19 0.73 -6.82
N LEU A 78 -1.09 0.90 -8.15
CA LEU A 78 -1.71 -0.01 -9.11
C LEU A 78 -1.05 -1.39 -9.09
N ILE A 79 0.27 -1.47 -8.94
CA ILE A 79 1.00 -2.73 -8.75
C ILE A 79 0.56 -3.42 -7.45
N GLY A 80 0.34 -2.66 -6.38
CA GLY A 80 -0.19 -3.16 -5.12
C GLY A 80 -1.59 -3.76 -5.28
N LEU A 81 -2.47 -3.04 -6.00
CA LEU A 81 -3.81 -3.49 -6.35
C LEU A 81 -3.80 -4.76 -7.20
N THR A 82 -2.97 -4.82 -8.26
CA THR A 82 -2.89 -6.00 -9.11
C THR A 82 -2.30 -7.19 -8.37
N GLY A 83 -1.30 -6.96 -7.52
CA GLY A 83 -0.74 -7.99 -6.66
C GLY A 83 -1.76 -8.58 -5.69
N LEU A 84 -2.53 -7.74 -4.99
CA LEU A 84 -3.56 -8.21 -4.05
C LEU A 84 -4.71 -8.96 -4.76
N THR A 85 -5.15 -8.47 -5.91
CA THR A 85 -6.20 -9.13 -6.70
C THR A 85 -5.73 -10.44 -7.32
N LEU A 86 -4.47 -10.53 -7.74
CA LEU A 86 -3.88 -11.79 -8.19
C LEU A 86 -3.69 -12.77 -7.02
N ALA A 87 -3.33 -12.29 -5.83
CA ALA A 87 -3.15 -13.13 -4.64
C ALA A 87 -4.45 -13.82 -4.22
N THR A 88 -5.60 -13.16 -4.39
CA THR A 88 -6.90 -13.78 -4.13
C THR A 88 -7.30 -14.79 -5.21
N LEU A 89 -7.12 -14.43 -6.49
CA LEU A 89 -7.50 -15.27 -7.63
C LEU A 89 -6.62 -16.53 -7.76
N LEU A 90 -5.33 -16.42 -7.48
CA LEU A 90 -4.33 -17.48 -7.64
C LEU A 90 -4.05 -18.24 -6.33
N SER A 91 -4.98 -18.16 -5.36
CA SER A 91 -4.88 -18.83 -4.06
C SER A 91 -4.80 -20.35 -4.13
N HIS A 92 -5.13 -20.95 -5.28
CA HIS A 92 -5.00 -22.39 -5.53
C HIS A 92 -3.55 -22.89 -5.71
N SER A 93 -2.58 -22.01 -5.95
CA SER A 93 -1.19 -22.39 -6.22
C SER A 93 -0.22 -21.60 -5.35
N VAL A 94 0.51 -22.28 -4.47
CA VAL A 94 1.47 -21.67 -3.51
C VAL A 94 2.44 -20.72 -4.23
N SER A 95 3.07 -21.18 -5.32
CA SER A 95 4.08 -20.40 -6.05
C SER A 95 3.50 -19.12 -6.67
N LEU A 96 2.29 -19.20 -7.22
CA LEU A 96 1.62 -18.06 -7.83
C LEU A 96 1.12 -17.06 -6.78
N SER A 97 0.57 -17.57 -5.67
CA SER A 97 0.16 -16.72 -4.54
C SER A 97 1.37 -15.97 -3.95
N LEU A 98 2.50 -16.65 -3.74
CA LEU A 98 3.74 -16.00 -3.29
C LEU A 98 4.23 -14.94 -4.27
N LEU A 99 4.26 -15.24 -5.58
CA LEU A 99 4.68 -14.27 -6.59
C LEU A 99 3.78 -13.03 -6.58
N SER A 100 2.46 -13.23 -6.50
CA SER A 100 1.50 -12.13 -6.42
C SER A 100 1.63 -11.32 -5.12
N LEU A 101 1.99 -11.96 -4.01
CA LEU A 101 2.29 -11.27 -2.74
C LEU A 101 3.59 -10.47 -2.81
N CYS A 102 4.61 -10.97 -3.51
CA CYS A 102 5.82 -10.19 -3.79
C CYS A 102 5.47 -8.92 -4.58
N ILE A 103 4.61 -9.03 -5.61
CA ILE A 103 4.14 -7.89 -6.41
C ILE A 103 3.34 -6.92 -5.53
N ALA A 104 2.41 -7.44 -4.71
CA ALA A 104 1.59 -6.62 -3.81
C ALA A 104 2.46 -5.85 -2.80
N ALA A 105 3.38 -6.54 -2.14
CA ALA A 105 4.30 -5.96 -1.16
C ALA A 105 5.21 -4.91 -1.82
N ALA A 106 5.76 -5.20 -2.99
CA ALA A 106 6.57 -4.27 -3.75
C ALA A 106 5.82 -2.98 -4.08
N GLY A 107 4.58 -3.08 -4.57
CA GLY A 107 3.76 -1.91 -4.88
C GLY A 107 3.42 -1.08 -3.63
N ILE A 108 2.90 -1.71 -2.58
CA ILE A 108 2.37 -1.03 -1.40
C ILE A 108 3.48 -0.38 -0.56
N LEU A 109 4.58 -1.11 -0.31
CA LEU A 109 5.69 -0.58 0.48
C LEU A 109 6.41 0.55 -0.26
N SER A 110 6.57 0.43 -1.58
CA SER A 110 7.16 1.50 -2.40
C SER A 110 6.25 2.72 -2.47
N ALA A 111 4.92 2.54 -2.55
CA ALA A 111 3.98 3.66 -2.47
C ALA A 111 4.12 4.41 -1.13
N SER A 112 4.33 3.68 -0.03
CA SER A 112 4.51 4.26 1.31
C SER A 112 5.75 5.14 1.39
N SER A 113 6.90 4.67 0.87
CA SER A 113 8.13 5.46 0.86
C SER A 113 8.05 6.66 -0.10
N LEU A 114 7.49 6.48 -1.30
CA LEU A 114 7.41 7.52 -2.32
C LEU A 114 6.40 8.61 -1.95
N PHE A 115 5.39 8.27 -1.15
CA PHE A 115 4.41 9.23 -0.66
C PHE A 115 5.08 10.37 0.12
N TRP A 116 6.10 10.09 0.94
CA TRP A 116 6.77 11.08 1.78
C TRP A 116 7.50 12.18 1.00
N MET A 117 7.72 12.00 -0.30
CA MET A 117 8.19 13.05 -1.19
C MET A 117 7.12 14.12 -1.47
N LEU A 118 5.82 13.81 -1.35
CA LEU A 118 4.75 14.78 -1.64
C LEU A 118 4.58 15.84 -0.52
N PRO A 119 4.42 15.48 0.77
CA PRO A 119 4.27 16.47 1.83
C PRO A 119 5.46 17.41 1.92
N THR A 120 6.68 16.89 1.76
CA THR A 120 7.93 17.65 1.86
C THR A 120 8.10 18.69 0.74
N ASN A 121 7.52 18.45 -0.44
CA ASN A 121 7.54 19.42 -1.55
C ASN A 121 6.35 20.38 -1.55
N LEU A 122 5.21 19.97 -0.98
CA LEU A 122 3.96 20.75 -1.01
C LEU A 122 3.78 21.64 0.22
N LEU A 123 4.41 21.29 1.36
CA LEU A 123 4.33 22.03 2.60
C LEU A 123 5.68 22.70 2.87
N GLY A 124 5.70 24.05 2.93
CA GLY A 124 6.88 24.84 3.27
C GLY A 124 6.78 25.49 4.65
N GLY A 125 7.91 25.61 5.35
CA GLY A 125 8.00 26.34 6.63
C GLY A 125 7.53 25.56 7.87
N VAL A 126 7.33 26.28 8.99
CA VAL A 126 7.01 25.70 10.32
C VAL A 126 5.64 24.99 10.35
N SER A 127 4.66 25.42 9.54
CA SER A 127 3.36 24.73 9.40
C SER A 127 3.46 23.36 8.70
N ALA A 128 4.55 23.06 8.01
CA ALA A 128 4.73 21.77 7.35
C ALA A 128 4.87 20.61 8.35
N ALA A 129 5.59 20.83 9.44
CA ALA A 129 5.79 19.82 10.48
C ALA A 129 4.46 19.42 11.14
N ALA A 130 3.62 20.42 11.47
CA ALA A 130 2.29 20.17 12.03
C ALA A 130 1.39 19.41 11.04
N GLY A 131 1.45 19.73 9.75
CA GLY A 131 0.68 19.02 8.73
C GLY A 131 1.14 17.58 8.50
N ILE A 132 2.45 17.35 8.51
CA ILE A 132 3.05 16.00 8.44
C ILE A 132 2.63 15.16 9.65
N ALA A 133 2.67 15.74 10.86
CA ALA A 133 2.23 15.07 12.08
C ALA A 133 0.75 14.68 11.99
N ALA A 134 -0.12 15.59 11.55
CA ALA A 134 -1.55 15.33 11.38
C ALA A 134 -1.81 14.20 10.35
N VAL A 135 -1.13 14.23 9.20
CA VAL A 135 -1.20 13.16 8.18
C VAL A 135 -0.79 11.81 8.78
N ASN A 136 0.29 11.78 9.56
CA ASN A 136 0.78 10.56 10.19
C ASN A 136 -0.21 10.01 11.23
N CYS A 137 -0.79 10.88 12.07
CA CYS A 137 -1.83 10.49 13.03
C CYS A 137 -3.06 9.89 12.32
N ILE A 138 -3.56 10.55 11.27
CA ILE A 138 -4.72 10.06 10.51
C ILE A 138 -4.39 8.72 9.86
N ALA A 139 -3.22 8.58 9.25
CA ALA A 139 -2.85 7.33 8.61
C ALA A 139 -2.66 6.17 9.59
N ASN A 140 -2.19 6.43 10.82
CA ASN A 140 -2.13 5.38 11.85
C ASN A 140 -3.52 4.88 12.27
N LEU A 141 -4.58 5.70 12.18
CA LEU A 141 -5.95 5.21 12.38
C LEU A 141 -6.32 4.12 11.36
N ALA A 142 -5.72 4.12 10.17
CA ALA A 142 -5.89 3.05 9.19
C ALA A 142 -5.45 1.68 9.74
N GLY A 143 -4.49 1.65 10.67
CA GLY A 143 -4.06 0.41 11.33
C GLY A 143 -5.14 -0.21 12.23
N PHE A 144 -6.05 0.61 12.77
CA PHE A 144 -7.24 0.13 13.47
C PHE A 144 -8.36 -0.26 12.48
N PHE A 145 -8.65 0.62 11.52
CA PHE A 145 -9.73 0.41 10.57
C PHE A 145 -9.47 -0.74 9.59
N SER A 146 -8.23 -0.97 9.19
CA SER A 146 -7.85 -2.02 8.24
C SER A 146 -8.33 -3.40 8.72
N PRO A 147 -7.86 -3.94 9.85
CA PRO A 147 -8.30 -5.24 10.29
C PRO A 147 -9.76 -5.29 10.73
N TRP A 148 -10.31 -4.21 11.29
CA TRP A 148 -11.73 -4.15 11.68
C TRP A 148 -12.67 -4.22 10.47
N LEU A 149 -12.41 -3.46 9.40
CA LEU A 149 -13.18 -3.51 8.15
C LEU A 149 -13.01 -4.84 7.43
N ILE A 150 -11.79 -5.34 7.32
CA ILE A 150 -11.55 -6.64 6.68
C ILE A 150 -12.26 -7.74 7.45
N GLY A 151 -12.19 -7.74 8.78
CA GLY A 151 -12.87 -8.70 9.64
C GLY A 151 -14.39 -8.66 9.47
N THR A 152 -15.00 -7.48 9.57
CA THR A 152 -16.46 -7.32 9.39
C THR A 152 -16.94 -7.68 7.98
N ILE A 153 -16.17 -7.32 6.95
CA ILE A 153 -16.47 -7.71 5.57
C ILE A 153 -16.37 -9.23 5.42
N THR A 154 -15.33 -9.84 5.97
CA THR A 154 -15.11 -11.29 5.87
C THR A 154 -16.18 -12.08 6.63
N THR A 155 -16.63 -11.60 7.79
CA THR A 155 -17.72 -12.25 8.54
C THR A 155 -19.07 -12.08 7.86
N ALA A 156 -19.32 -10.95 7.19
CA ALA A 156 -20.56 -10.71 6.45
C ALA A 156 -20.65 -11.51 5.15
N THR A 157 -19.56 -11.64 4.39
CA THR A 157 -19.53 -12.36 3.11
C THR A 157 -19.22 -13.85 3.26
N GLY A 158 -18.66 -14.27 4.41
CA GLY A 158 -18.18 -15.62 4.64
C GLY A 158 -16.91 -15.99 3.86
N THR A 159 -16.28 -15.03 3.14
CA THR A 159 -15.08 -15.30 2.33
C THR A 159 -13.93 -14.35 2.64
N PRO A 160 -12.71 -14.85 2.89
CA PRO A 160 -11.55 -13.99 3.17
C PRO A 160 -11.10 -13.17 1.96
N ALA A 161 -11.49 -13.57 0.74
CA ALA A 161 -11.15 -12.87 -0.50
C ALA A 161 -11.82 -11.49 -0.61
N SER A 162 -13.04 -11.31 -0.08
CA SER A 162 -13.77 -10.05 -0.18
C SER A 162 -13.07 -8.90 0.55
N GLY A 163 -12.41 -9.20 1.68
CA GLY A 163 -11.62 -8.21 2.41
C GLY A 163 -10.45 -7.67 1.59
N MET A 164 -9.81 -8.52 0.80
CA MET A 164 -8.70 -8.14 -0.07
C MET A 164 -9.14 -7.33 -1.29
N TYR A 165 -10.29 -7.68 -1.88
CA TYR A 165 -10.89 -6.85 -2.93
C TYR A 165 -11.26 -5.46 -2.41
N PHE A 166 -11.70 -5.36 -1.16
CA PHE A 166 -11.97 -4.07 -0.53
C PHE A 166 -10.69 -3.23 -0.39
N ILE A 167 -9.59 -3.80 0.09
CA ILE A 167 -8.29 -3.09 0.17
C ILE A 167 -7.82 -2.68 -1.22
N ALA A 168 -7.95 -3.55 -2.22
CA ALA A 168 -7.65 -3.21 -3.60
C ALA A 168 -8.48 -2.00 -4.05
N ALA A 169 -9.80 -1.99 -3.81
CA ALA A 169 -10.66 -0.85 -4.13
C ALA A 169 -10.22 0.45 -3.40
N VAL A 170 -9.77 0.35 -2.15
CA VAL A 170 -9.21 1.49 -1.39
C VAL A 170 -7.92 2.00 -2.03
N LEU A 171 -7.00 1.11 -2.45
CA LEU A 171 -5.77 1.49 -3.16
C LEU A 171 -6.08 2.16 -4.51
N LEU A 172 -7.10 1.67 -5.23
CA LEU A 172 -7.58 2.31 -6.45
C LEU A 172 -8.12 3.72 -6.16
N GLY A 173 -8.93 3.86 -5.12
CA GLY A 173 -9.44 5.16 -4.66
C GLY A 173 -8.30 6.12 -4.31
N GLY A 174 -7.28 5.63 -3.60
CA GLY A 174 -6.05 6.38 -3.30
C GLY A 174 -5.34 6.84 -4.57
N ALA A 175 -5.16 5.96 -5.55
CA ALA A 175 -4.53 6.30 -6.84
C ALA A 175 -5.34 7.35 -7.63
N LEU A 176 -6.67 7.24 -7.63
CA LEU A 176 -7.56 8.25 -8.23
C LEU A 176 -7.49 9.59 -7.48
N CYS A 177 -7.32 9.58 -6.16
CA CYS A 177 -7.09 10.78 -5.37
C CYS A 177 -5.72 11.43 -5.69
N VAL A 178 -4.67 10.65 -5.96
CA VAL A 178 -3.39 11.18 -6.45
C VAL A 178 -3.57 11.89 -7.80
N LEU A 179 -4.47 11.39 -8.67
CA LEU A 179 -4.80 12.09 -9.91
C LEU A 179 -5.46 13.46 -9.69
N ARG A 180 -6.09 13.71 -8.53
CA ARG A 180 -6.65 15.03 -8.20
C ARG A 180 -5.58 16.05 -7.83
N ILE A 181 -4.36 15.62 -7.51
CA ILE A 181 -3.23 16.53 -7.28
C ILE A 181 -2.73 17.05 -8.63
N ARG A 182 -2.65 18.37 -8.78
CA ARG A 182 -2.16 19.03 -10.01
C ARG A 182 -0.68 18.70 -10.22
N ALA A 183 -0.33 18.21 -11.41
CA ALA A 183 1.04 17.85 -11.78
C ALA A 183 2.02 19.04 -11.68
N ALA A 184 1.54 20.27 -11.93
CA ALA A 184 2.33 21.50 -11.87
C ALA A 184 2.83 21.85 -10.45
N ASP A 185 2.15 21.37 -9.40
CA ASP A 185 2.55 21.61 -8.01
C ASP A 185 3.59 20.59 -7.50
N VAL A 186 3.75 19.46 -8.20
CA VAL A 186 4.49 18.28 -7.73
C VAL A 186 5.81 18.06 -8.48
N ASN A 187 5.86 18.41 -9.77
CA ASN A 187 7.05 18.27 -10.63
C ASN A 187 8.03 19.46 -10.51
N ARG A 188 7.96 20.27 -9.44
CA ARG A 188 8.98 21.27 -9.13
C ARG A 188 10.28 20.62 -8.67
#